data_AF-A0A2G6MQB6-F1
#
_entry.id   AF-A0A2G6MQB6-F1
#
_cell.length_a   1.000
_cell.length_b   1.000
_cell.length_c   1.000
_cell.angle_alpha   90.00
_cell.angle_beta   90.00
_cell.angle_gamma   90.00
#
_symmetry.space_group_name_H-M   'P 1'
#
loop_
_entity.id
_entity.type
_entity.pdbx_description
1 polymer ?
#
loop_
_entity_poly.entity_id
_entity_poly.type
_entity_poly.pdbx_seq_one_letter_code
_entity_poly.pdbx_strand_id
1 'polypeptide(L)'
;MRSSLNYLNTHSKFVPCFIKKIGRLFTTGILLVLMCLKPLAAGHLKEIDTYYIRFDLKSSSQRITDGKLTMVPAHGQFRAANFSYLPISGIIPALPQETIQSIQAKAKQNAFIQLLEQKGLKSVTTLNYDTIISYEGCVQLPVTLFISPYDNKNKGFPYTARVLFSPLSFPDQWESLRRRFKIKKLIDNFFLFFQ
;
A
#
# COMPACT_ATOMS: atom_id res chain seq x y z
N MET A 1 -63.57 46.48 12.07
CA MET A 1 -63.46 47.46 10.97
C MET A 1 -62.73 48.68 11.52
N ARG A 2 -61.60 49.09 10.90
CA ARG A 2 -60.76 50.31 11.16
C ARG A 2 -60.16 50.46 12.58
N SER A 3 -58.85 50.33 12.81
CA SER A 3 -57.65 51.07 12.36
C SER A 3 -57.29 52.30 13.21
N SER A 4 -55.98 52.43 13.45
CA SER A 4 -55.17 53.55 13.97
C SER A 4 -54.98 53.58 15.50
N LEU A 5 -53.79 53.22 16.02
CA LEU A 5 -52.48 53.89 16.08
C LEU A 5 -52.38 54.85 17.27
N ASN A 6 -51.45 54.57 18.19
CA ASN A 6 -50.38 55.53 18.49
C ASN A 6 -49.21 54.92 19.27
N TYR A 7 -48.03 55.33 18.81
CA TYR A 7 -46.67 55.06 19.25
C TYR A 7 -46.40 55.49 20.70
N LEU A 8 -45.51 54.76 21.39
CA LEU A 8 -44.39 55.39 22.10
C LEU A 8 -43.24 54.41 22.38
N ASN A 9 -42.11 54.76 21.80
CA ASN A 9 -40.76 54.23 22.01
C ASN A 9 -40.38 54.15 23.49
N THR A 10 -39.63 53.12 23.88
CA THR A 10 -38.50 53.31 24.81
C THR A 10 -37.46 52.20 24.67
N HIS A 11 -36.24 52.63 24.35
CA HIS A 11 -35.06 51.80 24.13
C HIS A 11 -34.57 51.14 25.42
N SER A 12 -34.39 49.82 25.41
CA SER A 12 -33.56 49.10 26.39
C SER A 12 -32.13 49.00 25.86
N LYS A 13 -31.23 49.81 26.44
CA LYS A 13 -29.78 49.73 26.26
C LYS A 13 -29.27 48.53 27.05
N PHE A 14 -28.91 47.45 26.37
CA PHE A 14 -28.08 46.40 26.97
C PHE A 14 -26.63 46.91 27.09
N VAL A 15 -26.19 47.10 28.33
CA VAL A 15 -24.78 47.36 28.67
C VAL A 15 -24.15 46.01 29.01
N PRO A 16 -23.18 45.49 28.22
CA PRO A 16 -22.42 44.33 28.65
C PRO A 16 -21.33 44.80 29.62
N CYS A 17 -21.40 44.30 30.85
CA CYS A 17 -20.35 44.47 31.83
C CYS A 17 -19.14 43.62 31.40
N PHE A 18 -18.08 44.28 30.94
CA PHE A 18 -16.79 43.65 30.67
C PHE A 18 -16.11 43.27 31.99
N ILE A 19 -16.03 41.97 32.29
CA ILE A 19 -15.10 41.45 33.29
C ILE A 19 -13.91 40.86 32.56
N LYS A 20 -12.84 41.66 32.51
CA LYS A 20 -11.51 41.28 32.08
C LYS A 20 -10.85 40.52 33.24
N LYS A 21 -10.58 39.22 33.09
CA LYS A 21 -9.59 38.51 33.92
C LYS A 21 -8.52 37.87 33.03
N ILE A 22 -7.38 38.53 33.03
CA ILE A 22 -6.07 38.01 32.66
C ILE A 22 -5.63 37.04 33.76
N GLY A 23 -5.17 35.85 33.40
CA GLY A 23 -4.56 34.93 34.37
C GLY A 23 -4.23 33.58 33.77
N ARG A 24 -2.95 33.43 33.37
CA ARG A 24 -2.20 32.20 33.04
C ARG A 24 -2.85 30.90 33.53
N LEU A 25 -3.03 29.93 32.62
CA LEU A 25 -3.00 28.48 32.89
C LEU A 25 -3.06 27.71 31.54
N PHE A 26 -1.95 27.66 30.80
CA PHE A 26 -1.80 26.84 29.59
C PHE A 26 -0.44 26.12 29.55
N THR A 27 0.01 25.55 30.67
CA THR A 27 1.28 24.80 30.70
C THR A 27 1.18 23.38 31.24
N THR A 28 0.03 22.96 31.78
CA THR A 28 -0.13 21.61 32.35
C THR A 28 -0.80 20.59 31.41
N GLY A 29 -1.38 21.01 30.28
CA GLY A 29 -2.03 20.11 29.33
C GLY A 29 -1.09 19.43 28.32
N ILE A 30 0.07 20.03 28.04
CA ILE A 30 1.00 19.53 27.00
C ILE A 30 1.96 18.48 27.56
N LEU A 31 2.28 18.54 28.87
CA LEU A 31 3.23 17.61 29.50
C LEU A 31 2.64 16.19 29.72
N LEU A 32 1.31 16.08 29.84
CA LEU A 32 0.64 14.80 30.11
C LEU A 32 0.42 13.95 28.84
N VAL A 33 0.48 14.58 27.65
CA VAL A 33 0.42 13.88 26.36
C VAL A 33 1.76 13.19 26.04
N LEU A 34 2.88 13.73 26.55
CA LEU A 34 4.23 13.18 26.36
C LEU A 34 4.49 11.91 27.21
N MET A 35 3.83 11.75 28.36
CA MET A 35 4.01 10.60 29.26
C MET A 35 3.28 9.32 28.82
N CYS A 36 2.37 9.39 27.83
CA CYS A 36 1.62 8.23 27.33
C CYS A 36 2.25 7.56 26.10
N LEU A 37 3.34 8.11 25.56
CA LEU A 37 4.14 7.46 24.53
C LEU A 37 5.08 6.45 25.20
N LYS A 38 4.53 5.27 25.54
CA LYS A 38 5.40 4.11 25.80
C LYS A 38 6.26 3.91 24.54
N PRO A 39 7.59 3.85 24.66
CA PRO A 39 8.43 3.49 23.53
C PRO A 39 8.03 2.07 23.16
N LEU A 40 7.36 1.93 22.01
CA LEU A 40 7.12 0.63 21.40
C LEU A 40 8.51 0.06 21.18
N ALA A 41 8.87 -0.98 21.93
CA ALA A 41 10.16 -1.62 21.84
C ALA A 41 10.49 -1.85 20.37
N ALA A 42 11.58 -1.26 19.89
CA ALA A 42 12.10 -1.45 18.55
C ALA A 42 12.62 -2.89 18.44
N GLY A 43 11.68 -3.84 18.38
CA GLY A 43 11.97 -5.21 18.01
C GLY A 43 12.50 -5.18 16.59
N HIS A 44 13.79 -5.49 16.45
CA HIS A 44 14.51 -5.85 15.22
C HIS A 44 13.61 -5.82 13.97
N LEU A 45 13.39 -4.62 13.41
CA LEU A 45 12.63 -4.45 12.18
C LEU A 45 13.44 -5.15 11.09
N LYS A 46 13.05 -6.38 10.72
CA LYS A 46 13.45 -6.93 9.42
C LYS A 46 13.06 -5.87 8.40
N GLU A 47 14.07 -5.30 7.76
CA GLU A 47 13.90 -4.23 6.78
C GLU A 47 12.82 -4.65 5.78
N ILE A 48 11.73 -3.88 5.69
CA ILE A 48 10.66 -4.16 4.74
C ILE A 48 11.20 -3.74 3.38
N ASP A 49 11.85 -4.71 2.73
CA ASP A 49 12.45 -4.50 1.43
C ASP A 49 11.39 -4.47 0.36
N THR A 50 11.40 -3.39 -0.42
CA THR A 50 10.56 -3.24 -1.60
C THR A 50 11.30 -3.79 -2.79
N TYR A 51 10.62 -4.61 -3.59
CA TYR A 51 11.16 -5.21 -4.81
C TYR A 51 10.27 -4.86 -5.98
N TYR A 52 10.90 -4.52 -7.10
CA TYR A 52 10.26 -4.52 -8.40
C TYR A 52 10.15 -5.95 -8.90
N ILE A 53 8.96 -6.33 -9.35
CA ILE A 53 8.70 -7.63 -9.96
C ILE A 53 8.10 -7.44 -11.36
N ARG A 54 8.55 -8.28 -12.29
CA ARG A 54 8.11 -8.29 -13.68
C ARG A 54 7.91 -9.71 -14.16
N PHE A 55 6.76 -10.00 -14.74
CA PHE A 55 6.47 -11.27 -15.40
C PHE A 55 6.34 -11.04 -16.90
N ASP A 56 7.24 -11.64 -17.67
CA ASP A 56 7.24 -11.60 -19.14
C ASP A 56 6.70 -12.91 -19.68
N LEU A 57 5.62 -12.83 -20.45
CA LEU A 57 5.02 -13.96 -21.15
C LEU A 57 5.30 -13.81 -22.64
N LYS A 58 6.12 -14.72 -23.20
CA LYS A 58 6.45 -14.74 -24.62
C LYS A 58 5.53 -15.69 -25.38
N SER A 59 4.92 -15.18 -26.44
CA SER A 59 4.14 -15.94 -27.41
C SER A 59 4.78 -15.83 -28.79
N SER A 60 4.96 -16.96 -29.47
CA SER A 60 5.41 -17.05 -30.86
C SER A 60 4.37 -17.86 -31.61
N SER A 61 3.99 -17.41 -32.82
CA SER A 61 3.04 -18.16 -33.66
C SER A 61 1.76 -18.57 -32.90
N GLN A 62 1.23 -17.65 -32.07
CA GLN A 62 0.03 -17.82 -31.25
C GLN A 62 0.13 -18.89 -30.15
N ARG A 63 1.34 -19.35 -29.81
CA ARG A 63 1.58 -20.28 -28.70
C ARG A 63 2.47 -19.62 -27.66
N ILE A 64 2.11 -19.77 -26.38
CA ILE A 64 2.98 -19.40 -25.27
C ILE A 64 4.21 -20.30 -25.32
N THR A 65 5.39 -19.69 -25.39
CA THR A 65 6.68 -20.37 -25.54
C THR A 65 7.52 -20.29 -24.28
N ASP A 66 7.46 -19.16 -23.57
CA ASP A 66 8.28 -18.92 -22.39
C ASP A 66 7.58 -17.96 -21.42
N GLY A 67 7.96 -18.07 -20.14
CA GLY A 67 7.47 -17.26 -19.05
C GLY A 67 8.58 -16.98 -18.05
N LYS A 68 8.92 -15.70 -17.85
CA LYS A 68 10.03 -15.30 -16.98
C LYS A 68 9.56 -14.34 -15.89
N LEU A 69 9.71 -14.73 -14.63
CA LEU A 69 9.52 -13.86 -13.48
C LEU A 69 10.87 -13.29 -13.03
N THR A 70 10.99 -11.97 -13.04
CA THR A 70 12.18 -11.23 -12.59
C THR A 70 11.84 -10.46 -11.32
N MET A 71 12.74 -10.48 -10.34
CA MET A 71 12.61 -9.76 -9.07
C MET A 71 13.90 -9.01 -8.78
N VAL A 72 13.80 -7.70 -8.57
CA VAL A 72 14.95 -6.82 -8.36
C VAL A 72 14.70 -5.91 -7.16
N PRO A 73 15.65 -5.73 -6.23
CA PRO A 73 15.52 -4.77 -5.15
C PRO A 73 15.20 -3.37 -5.68
N ALA A 74 14.19 -2.72 -5.10
CA ALA A 74 13.74 -1.40 -5.48
C ALA A 74 13.86 -0.45 -4.28
N HIS A 75 15.01 0.20 -4.15
CA HIS A 75 15.30 1.14 -3.07
C HIS A 75 14.49 2.46 -3.16
N GLY A 76 13.73 2.68 -4.24
CA GLY A 76 12.96 3.90 -4.46
C GLY A 76 11.48 3.62 -4.80
N GLN A 77 10.57 4.30 -4.08
CA GLN A 77 9.10 4.15 -4.23
C GLN A 77 8.51 4.97 -5.40
N PHE A 78 9.32 5.55 -6.29
CA PHE A 78 8.92 6.66 -7.16
C PHE A 78 7.90 6.32 -8.26
N ARG A 79 7.60 5.04 -8.49
CA ARG A 79 6.63 4.58 -9.49
C ARG A 79 5.51 3.72 -8.91
N ALA A 80 5.50 3.46 -7.61
CA ALA A 80 4.45 2.69 -6.96
C ALA A 80 3.31 3.64 -6.58
N ALA A 81 2.08 3.35 -7.02
CA ALA A 81 0.93 4.22 -6.78
C ALA A 81 0.54 4.24 -5.29
N ASN A 82 0.13 3.09 -4.77
CA ASN A 82 -0.23 2.81 -3.39
C ASN A 82 -0.06 1.32 -3.11
N PHE A 83 0.48 0.96 -1.94
CA PHE A 83 0.57 -0.42 -1.51
C PHE A 83 -0.74 -0.86 -0.86
N SER A 84 -1.23 -2.03 -1.22
CA SER A 84 -2.39 -2.67 -0.59
C SER A 84 -2.15 -4.16 -0.39
N TYR A 85 -2.78 -4.72 0.64
CA TYR A 85 -2.73 -6.16 0.89
C TYR A 85 -3.70 -6.87 -0.03
N LEU A 86 -3.16 -7.79 -0.85
CA LEU A 86 -3.93 -8.58 -1.78
C LEU A 86 -3.84 -10.07 -1.40
N PRO A 87 -4.98 -10.72 -1.14
CA PRO A 87 -5.01 -12.17 -0.95
C PRO A 87 -4.96 -12.86 -2.33
N ILE A 88 -4.09 -13.86 -2.44
CA ILE A 88 -3.98 -14.74 -3.60
C ILE A 88 -4.08 -16.17 -3.09
N SER A 89 -4.94 -16.97 -3.70
CA SER A 89 -5.10 -18.37 -3.36
C SER A 89 -4.96 -19.24 -4.60
N GLY A 90 -4.40 -20.43 -4.43
CA GLY A 90 -4.19 -21.35 -5.53
C GLY A 90 -3.84 -22.74 -5.06
N ILE A 91 -3.52 -23.61 -6.00
CA ILE A 91 -3.08 -24.98 -5.74
C ILE A 91 -1.75 -25.17 -6.48
N ILE A 92 -0.73 -25.65 -5.76
CA ILE A 92 0.56 -26.01 -6.36
C ILE A 92 0.51 -27.48 -6.79
N PRO A 93 0.59 -27.78 -8.10
CA PRO A 93 0.76 -29.15 -8.56
C PRO A 93 2.16 -29.62 -8.17
N ALA A 94 2.22 -30.55 -7.24
CA ALA A 94 3.46 -31.11 -6.71
C ALA A 94 3.17 -32.51 -6.17
N LEU A 95 4.19 -33.38 -6.16
CA LEU A 95 4.06 -34.68 -5.52
C LEU A 95 4.05 -34.53 -3.98
N PRO A 96 3.36 -35.42 -3.24
CA PRO A 96 3.32 -35.37 -1.77
C PRO A 96 4.70 -35.41 -1.10
N GLN A 97 5.69 -35.97 -1.80
CA GLN A 97 7.06 -36.19 -1.33
C GLN A 97 7.98 -34.99 -1.62
N GLU A 98 7.50 -33.95 -2.31
CA GLU A 98 8.30 -32.75 -2.55
C GLU A 98 8.66 -32.04 -1.24
N THR A 99 9.84 -31.43 -1.22
CA THR A 99 10.31 -30.71 -0.04
C THR A 99 9.44 -29.47 0.22
N ILE A 100 9.23 -29.15 1.50
CA ILE A 100 8.46 -27.97 1.91
C ILE A 100 9.05 -26.68 1.31
N GLN A 101 10.37 -26.60 1.18
CA GLN A 101 11.06 -25.46 0.57
C GLN A 101 10.70 -25.30 -0.93
N SER A 102 10.66 -26.40 -1.69
CA SER A 102 10.21 -26.39 -3.10
C SER A 102 8.76 -25.91 -3.20
N ILE A 103 7.87 -26.44 -2.35
CA ILE A 103 6.45 -26.07 -2.35
C ILE A 103 6.27 -24.59 -1.99
N GLN A 104 7.00 -24.08 -0.99
CA GLN A 104 6.99 -22.67 -0.63
C GLN A 104 7.50 -21.76 -1.75
N ALA A 105 8.57 -22.14 -2.44
CA ALA A 105 9.12 -21.38 -3.56
C ALA A 105 8.12 -21.32 -4.72
N LYS A 106 7.54 -22.47 -5.10
CA LYS A 106 6.48 -22.57 -6.12
C LYS A 106 5.24 -21.75 -5.74
N ALA A 107 4.81 -21.82 -4.48
CA ALA A 107 3.68 -21.04 -3.98
C ALA A 107 3.92 -19.53 -4.06
N LYS A 108 5.12 -19.06 -3.68
CA LYS A 108 5.49 -17.65 -3.81
C LYS A 108 5.53 -17.21 -5.28
N GLN A 109 6.17 -17.99 -6.14
CA GLN A 109 6.26 -17.70 -7.58
C GLN A 109 4.87 -17.61 -8.21
N ASN A 110 4.00 -18.60 -7.99
CA ASN A 110 2.64 -18.60 -8.51
C ASN A 110 1.81 -17.45 -7.94
N ALA A 111 1.96 -17.14 -6.66
CA ALA A 111 1.28 -15.99 -6.05
C ALA A 111 1.68 -14.67 -6.74
N PHE A 112 2.96 -14.45 -7.02
CA PHE A 112 3.44 -13.25 -7.70
C PHE A 112 3.00 -13.17 -9.16
N ILE A 113 3.01 -14.29 -9.89
CA ILE A 113 2.53 -14.34 -11.27
C ILE A 113 1.04 -13.97 -11.32
N GLN A 114 0.20 -14.65 -10.54
CA GLN A 114 -1.25 -14.38 -10.52
C GLN A 114 -1.55 -12.94 -10.09
N LEU A 115 -0.82 -12.43 -9.11
CA LEU A 115 -0.95 -11.04 -8.66
C LEU A 115 -0.61 -10.04 -9.78
N LEU A 116 0.49 -10.27 -10.49
CA LEU A 116 0.91 -9.44 -11.62
C LEU A 116 -0.09 -9.51 -12.79
N GLU A 117 -0.60 -10.68 -13.11
CA GLU A 117 -1.62 -10.85 -14.16
C GLU A 117 -2.93 -10.12 -13.82
N GLN A 118 -3.34 -10.12 -12.56
CA GLN A 118 -4.59 -9.50 -12.11
C GLN A 118 -4.50 -8.00 -11.88
N LYS A 119 -3.36 -7.52 -11.35
CA LYS A 119 -3.22 -6.16 -10.82
C LYS A 119 -2.00 -5.41 -11.35
N GLY A 120 -1.07 -6.09 -12.01
CA GLY A 120 0.13 -5.47 -12.56
C GLY A 120 -0.17 -4.52 -13.70
N LEU A 121 0.74 -3.58 -13.92
CA LEU A 121 0.76 -2.76 -15.12
C LEU A 121 1.10 -3.65 -16.31
N LYS A 122 0.17 -3.77 -17.25
CA LYS A 122 0.34 -4.58 -18.45
C LYS A 122 0.93 -3.74 -19.58
N SER A 123 1.98 -4.23 -20.22
CA SER A 123 2.50 -3.72 -21.49
C SER A 123 2.60 -4.86 -22.50
N VAL A 124 2.50 -4.53 -23.78
CA VAL A 124 2.57 -5.49 -24.89
C VAL A 124 3.58 -4.99 -25.89
N THR A 125 4.56 -5.83 -26.23
CA THR A 125 5.56 -5.56 -27.25
C THR A 125 5.48 -6.64 -28.31
N THR A 126 5.35 -6.26 -29.57
CA THR A 126 5.30 -7.20 -30.69
C THR A 126 6.44 -6.89 -31.66
N LEU A 127 7.24 -7.91 -31.99
CA LEU A 127 8.35 -7.81 -32.92
C LEU A 127 8.48 -9.13 -33.68
N ASN A 128 8.51 -9.10 -35.02
CA ASN A 128 8.79 -10.27 -35.86
C ASN A 128 7.97 -11.54 -35.50
N TYR A 129 6.63 -11.40 -35.39
CA TYR A 129 5.70 -12.48 -35.00
C TYR A 129 5.81 -12.99 -33.56
N ASP A 130 6.80 -12.52 -32.80
CA ASP A 130 6.86 -12.69 -31.36
C ASP A 130 6.06 -11.58 -30.67
N THR A 131 5.26 -11.96 -29.67
CA THR A 131 4.56 -11.04 -28.77
C THR A 131 5.00 -11.32 -27.34
N ILE A 132 5.48 -10.29 -26.66
CA ILE A 132 5.82 -10.32 -25.24
C ILE A 132 4.79 -9.48 -24.51
N ILE A 133 4.12 -10.11 -23.54
CA ILE A 133 3.22 -9.44 -22.61
C ILE A 133 3.97 -9.33 -21.28
N SER A 134 4.21 -8.11 -20.83
CA SER A 134 4.90 -7.85 -19.57
C SER A 134 3.91 -7.34 -18.55
N TYR A 135 3.96 -7.91 -17.35
CA TYR A 135 3.18 -7.49 -16.19
C TYR A 135 4.14 -6.98 -15.11
N GLU A 136 3.93 -5.76 -14.64
CA GLU A 136 4.90 -5.07 -13.79
C GLU A 136 4.28 -4.52 -12.50
N GLY A 137 5.04 -4.54 -11.41
CA GLY A 137 4.62 -3.98 -10.13
C GLY A 137 5.72 -4.02 -9.07
N CYS A 138 5.37 -3.59 -7.86
CA CYS A 138 6.23 -3.63 -6.70
C CYS A 138 5.60 -4.47 -5.58
N VAL A 139 6.40 -5.27 -4.90
CA VAL A 139 6.01 -6.04 -3.71
C VAL A 139 6.88 -5.67 -2.52
N GLN A 140 6.31 -5.76 -1.31
CA GLN A 140 7.06 -5.68 -0.07
C GLN A 140 7.19 -7.06 0.56
N LEU A 141 8.41 -7.39 0.98
CA LEU A 141 8.73 -8.62 1.71
C LEU A 141 8.79 -8.36 3.22
N PRO A 142 8.53 -9.37 4.07
CA PRO A 142 8.16 -10.75 3.73
C PRO A 142 6.66 -10.91 3.36
N VAL A 143 6.37 -11.92 2.52
CA VAL A 143 4.99 -12.35 2.21
C VAL A 143 4.47 -13.29 3.29
N THR A 144 3.23 -13.10 3.73
CA THR A 144 2.54 -14.07 4.59
C THR A 144 2.01 -15.21 3.72
N LEU A 145 2.51 -16.42 3.90
CA LEU A 145 2.13 -17.60 3.13
C LEU A 145 1.62 -18.71 4.06
N PHE A 146 0.45 -19.25 3.74
CA PHE A 146 -0.14 -20.40 4.39
C PHE A 146 -0.30 -21.53 3.36
N ILE A 147 0.21 -22.72 3.66
CA ILE A 147 0.12 -23.90 2.81
C ILE A 147 -0.64 -24.97 3.58
N SER A 148 -1.71 -25.47 2.97
CA SER A 148 -2.52 -26.56 3.51
C SER A 148 -1.89 -27.92 3.19
N PRO A 149 -2.30 -28.99 3.91
CA PRO A 149 -1.93 -30.36 3.56
C PRO A 149 -2.29 -30.73 2.12
N TYR A 150 -1.64 -31.77 1.59
CA TYR A 150 -1.85 -32.26 0.23
C TYR A 150 -3.33 -32.64 -0.01
N ASP A 151 -3.89 -32.11 -1.10
CA ASP A 151 -5.25 -32.42 -1.54
C ASP A 151 -5.22 -33.50 -2.63
N ASN A 152 -5.67 -34.71 -2.25
CA ASN A 152 -5.74 -35.86 -3.15
C ASN A 152 -6.72 -35.68 -4.31
N LYS A 153 -7.75 -34.82 -4.16
CA LYS A 153 -8.77 -34.57 -5.19
C LYS A 153 -8.22 -33.66 -6.28
N ASN A 154 -7.55 -32.58 -5.86
CA ASN A 154 -6.99 -31.57 -6.79
C ASN A 154 -5.50 -31.81 -7.14
N LYS A 155 -4.91 -32.89 -6.62
CA LYS A 155 -3.53 -33.34 -6.89
C LYS A 155 -2.48 -32.24 -6.64
N GLY A 156 -2.54 -31.61 -5.48
CA GLY A 156 -1.59 -30.55 -5.14
C GLY A 156 -1.72 -30.01 -3.73
N PHE A 157 -0.94 -29.00 -3.40
CA PHE A 157 -0.97 -28.30 -2.12
C PHE A 157 -1.74 -26.98 -2.27
N PRO A 158 -2.93 -26.83 -1.66
CA PRO A 158 -3.62 -25.56 -1.61
C PRO A 158 -2.81 -24.55 -0.80
N TYR A 159 -2.80 -23.29 -1.24
CA TYR A 159 -2.14 -22.21 -0.52
C TYR A 159 -2.95 -20.92 -0.56
N THR A 160 -2.68 -20.08 0.43
CA THR A 160 -3.13 -18.68 0.48
C THR A 160 -1.93 -17.80 0.82
N ALA A 161 -1.71 -16.77 0.03
CA ALA A 161 -0.68 -15.77 0.20
C ALA A 161 -1.33 -14.40 0.41
N ARG A 162 -0.82 -13.62 1.36
CA ARG A 162 -1.16 -12.21 1.54
C ARG A 162 0.06 -11.38 1.16
N VAL A 163 -0.03 -10.69 0.02
CA VAL A 163 1.07 -9.92 -0.56
C VAL A 163 0.76 -8.44 -0.44
N LEU A 164 1.72 -7.65 0.06
CA LEU A 164 1.64 -6.20 0.03
C LEU A 164 2.19 -5.71 -1.31
N PHE A 165 1.31 -5.19 -2.16
CA PHE A 165 1.59 -4.96 -3.59
C PHE A 165 1.17 -3.58 -4.03
N SER A 166 1.90 -3.04 -5.02
CA SER A 166 1.52 -1.83 -5.73
C SER A 166 1.75 -2.00 -7.23
N PRO A 167 0.75 -1.73 -8.10
CA PRO A 167 1.02 -1.62 -9.52
C PRO A 167 1.99 -0.49 -9.81
N LEU A 168 2.78 -0.64 -10.88
CA LEU A 168 3.50 0.51 -11.42
C LEU A 168 2.50 1.53 -11.97
N SER A 169 2.75 2.79 -11.66
CA SER A 169 2.01 3.92 -12.20
C SER A 169 2.41 4.17 -13.65
N PHE A 170 1.45 4.66 -14.43
CA PHE A 170 1.71 5.13 -15.80
C PHE A 170 2.65 6.37 -15.79
N PRO A 171 3.41 6.62 -16.87
CA PRO A 171 4.39 7.71 -16.94
C PRO A 171 3.83 9.11 -16.65
N ASP A 172 2.58 9.38 -17.05
CA ASP A 172 1.83 10.61 -16.77
C ASP A 172 1.64 10.88 -15.27
N GLN A 173 1.63 9.85 -14.44
CA GLN A 173 1.45 9.96 -12.99
C GLN A 173 2.77 10.12 -12.23
N TRP A 174 3.92 9.87 -12.87
CA TRP A 174 5.23 9.84 -12.20
C TRP A 174 5.61 11.18 -11.57
N GLU A 175 5.32 12.30 -12.24
CA GLU A 175 5.66 13.62 -11.70
C GLU A 175 4.83 13.98 -10.46
N SER A 176 3.55 13.62 -10.45
CA SER A 176 2.66 13.82 -9.31
C SER A 176 3.13 12.99 -8.11
N LEU A 177 3.47 11.72 -8.33
CA LEU A 177 4.01 10.83 -7.30
C LEU A 177 5.36 11.31 -6.78
N ARG A 178 6.25 11.77 -7.67
CA ARG A 178 7.54 12.37 -7.28
C ARG A 178 7.33 13.60 -6.39
N ARG A 179 6.39 14.48 -6.71
CA ARG A 179 6.05 15.65 -5.88
C ARG A 179 5.54 15.23 -4.51
N ARG A 180 4.59 14.28 -4.45
CA ARG A 180 4.06 13.74 -3.18
C ARG A 180 5.17 13.12 -2.32
N PHE A 181 6.06 12.34 -2.93
CA PHE A 181 7.17 11.72 -2.24
C PHE A 181 8.14 12.76 -1.65
N LYS A 182 8.48 13.82 -2.42
CA LYS A 182 9.32 14.92 -1.92
C LYS A 182 8.68 15.63 -0.72
N ILE A 183 7.38 15.92 -0.79
CA ILE A 183 6.64 16.56 0.32
C ILE A 183 6.66 15.67 1.56
N LYS A 184 6.36 14.37 1.40
CA LYS A 184 6.40 13.41 2.51
C LYS A 184 7.77 13.38 3.17
N LYS A 185 8.85 13.29 2.39
CA LYS A 185 10.23 13.30 2.90
C LYS A 185 10.56 14.59 3.67
N LEU A 186 10.10 15.75 3.21
CA LEU A 186 10.30 17.02 3.92
C LEU A 186 9.57 17.04 5.25
N ILE A 187 8.33 16.52 5.31
CA ILE A 187 7.55 16.41 6.54
C ILE A 187 8.21 15.43 7.52
N ASP A 188 8.60 14.25 7.04
CA ASP A 188 9.27 13.23 7.85
C ASP A 188 10.58 13.80 8.45
N ASN A 189 11.39 14.49 7.63
CA ASN A 189 12.60 15.17 8.08
C ASN A 189 12.32 16.30 9.08
N PHE A 190 11.22 17.05 8.88
CA PHE A 190 10.82 18.10 9.81
C PHE A 190 10.47 17.50 11.19
N PHE A 191 9.68 16.44 11.25
CA PHE A 191 9.35 15.77 12.51
C PHE A 191 10.58 15.16 13.19
N LEU A 192 11.52 14.58 12.43
CA LEU A 192 12.79 14.08 12.95
C LEU A 192 13.67 15.18 13.56
N PHE A 193 13.50 16.45 13.14
CA PHE A 193 14.24 17.59 13.72
C PHE A 193 13.69 18.03 15.08
N PHE A 194 12.43 17.70 15.41
CA PHE A 194 11.81 18.00 16.71
C PHE A 194 11.84 16.81 17.68
N GLN A 195 12.55 15.74 17.33
CA GLN A 195 12.76 14.55 18.14
C GLN A 195 14.18 14.54 18.71
#